data_AF-A0A8I5YK36-F1
#
_entry.id   AF-A0A8I5YK36-F1
#
_cell.length_a   1.000
_cell.length_b   1.000
_cell.length_c   1.000
_cell.angle_alpha   90.00
_cell.angle_beta   90.00
_cell.angle_gamma   90.00
#
_symmetry.space_group_name_H-M   'P 1'
#
loop_
_entity.id
_entity.type
_entity.pdbx_description
1 polymer ?
#
loop_
_entity_poly.entity_id
_entity_poly.type
_entity_poly.pdbx_seq_one_letter_code
_entity_poly.pdbx_strand_id
1 'polypeptide(L)'
;MKFACYYPRVEYGFQVKVLREDSRAAFRLFETKITQVLHFTKDVKATANQMRNFLVRASCRLRLEPGKEYLIMGLDGATYDLGGHPQYLLDSNSWIEEMPSERLCQSTRQRAACTQLNDFLQEYGTQGCQV
;
A
#
# COMPACT_ATOMS: atom_id res chain seq x y z
N MET A 1 -4.25 -3.05 -14.23
CA MET A 1 -5.54 -3.10 -13.49
C MET A 1 -6.03 -4.49 -13.08
N LYS A 2 -5.50 -5.63 -13.59
CA LYS A 2 -6.04 -6.98 -13.29
C LYS A 2 -6.21 -7.28 -11.78
N PHE A 3 -5.15 -7.10 -11.00
CA PHE A 3 -5.16 -7.35 -9.56
C PHE A 3 -6.09 -6.40 -8.80
N ALA A 4 -5.98 -5.10 -9.10
CA ALA A 4 -6.77 -4.06 -8.45
C ALA A 4 -8.29 -4.26 -8.65
N CYS A 5 -8.74 -4.57 -9.86
CA CYS A 5 -10.16 -4.49 -10.20
C CYS A 5 -10.89 -5.83 -10.31
N TYR A 6 -10.21 -6.91 -10.71
CA TYR A 6 -10.90 -8.14 -11.13
C TYR A 6 -10.68 -9.31 -10.17
N TYR A 7 -9.44 -9.52 -9.71
CA TYR A 7 -9.14 -10.58 -8.75
C TYR A 7 -7.86 -10.24 -7.99
N PRO A 8 -7.89 -10.06 -6.65
CA PRO A 8 -8.98 -10.36 -5.71
C PRO A 8 -10.09 -9.29 -5.62
N ARG A 9 -10.02 -8.22 -6.43
CA ARG A 9 -10.81 -6.97 -6.28
C ARG A 9 -10.47 -6.28 -4.97
N VAL A 10 -9.45 -5.44 -5.07
CA VAL A 10 -8.85 -4.68 -3.97
C VAL A 10 -9.86 -3.68 -3.39
N GLU A 11 -9.89 -3.57 -2.05
CA GLU A 11 -10.75 -2.63 -1.32
C GLU A 11 -10.02 -1.35 -0.92
N TYR A 12 -8.68 -1.39 -0.81
CA TYR A 12 -7.84 -0.22 -0.55
C TYR A 12 -6.58 -0.21 -1.42
N GLY A 13 -6.15 0.98 -1.82
CA GLY A 13 -4.87 1.18 -2.49
C GLY A 13 -4.21 2.46 -2.03
N PHE A 14 -2.99 2.33 -1.50
CA PHE A 14 -2.21 3.43 -0.97
C PHE A 14 -0.76 3.36 -1.44
N GLN A 15 -0.18 4.53 -1.73
CA GLN A 15 1.25 4.70 -1.60
C GLN A 15 1.54 5.15 -0.18
N VAL A 16 2.51 4.50 0.45
CA VAL A 16 2.86 4.73 1.85
C VAL A 16 4.36 4.77 2.05
N LYS A 17 4.82 5.65 2.94
CA LYS A 17 6.19 5.64 3.44
C LYS A 17 6.24 4.87 4.76
N VAL A 18 7.11 3.89 4.86
CA VAL A 18 7.34 3.15 6.10
C VAL A 18 8.15 4.01 7.06
N LEU A 19 7.66 4.19 8.28
CA LEU A 19 8.34 5.01 9.30
C LEU A 19 9.16 4.14 10.25
N ARG A 20 8.52 3.10 10.80
CA ARG A 20 9.15 2.20 11.78
C ARG A 20 8.46 0.84 11.80
N GLU A 21 9.19 -0.17 12.27
CA GLU A 21 8.72 -1.52 12.50
C GLU A 21 8.73 -1.83 14.00
N ASP A 22 7.61 -2.34 14.51
CA ASP A 22 7.43 -2.83 15.88
C ASP A 22 7.14 -4.33 15.87
N SER A 23 7.54 -5.05 16.91
CA SER A 23 7.06 -6.41 17.17
C SER A 23 5.91 -6.40 18.19
N ARG A 24 4.80 -7.06 17.86
CA ARG A 24 3.59 -7.15 18.68
C ARG A 24 3.09 -8.59 18.73
N ALA A 25 3.39 -9.30 19.81
CA ALA A 25 3.08 -10.72 19.97
C ALA A 25 3.54 -11.56 18.76
N ALA A 26 2.61 -12.16 18.01
CA ALA A 26 2.90 -12.97 16.82
C ALA A 26 2.94 -12.17 15.49
N PHE A 27 2.93 -10.83 15.57
CA PHE A 27 2.89 -9.94 14.41
C PHE A 27 4.04 -8.94 14.42
N ARG A 28 4.40 -8.47 13.23
CA ARG A 28 5.22 -7.29 13.01
C ARG A 28 4.30 -6.19 12.50
N LEU A 29 4.37 -5.03 13.12
CA LEU A 29 3.55 -3.86 12.82
C LEU A 29 4.44 -2.80 12.18
N PHE A 30 4.01 -2.30 11.03
CA PHE A 30 4.65 -1.19 10.33
C PHE A 30 3.79 0.04 10.50
N GLU A 31 4.34 1.04 11.19
CA GLU A 31 3.75 2.36 11.20
C GLU A 31 4.16 3.07 9.91
N THR A 32 3.17 3.56 9.18
CA THR A 32 3.37 4.15 7.86
C THR A 32 2.67 5.49 7.76
N LYS A 33 3.12 6.32 6.82
CA LYS A 33 2.47 7.58 6.44
C LYS A 33 1.95 7.46 5.01
N ILE A 34 0.65 7.71 4.81
CA ILE A 34 0.06 7.74 3.47
C ILE A 34 0.65 8.91 2.68
N THR A 35 1.24 8.64 1.53
CA THR A 35 1.73 9.67 0.60
C THR A 35 0.68 9.99 -0.46
N GLN A 36 0.01 8.95 -0.98
CA GLN A 36 -1.09 9.10 -1.93
C GLN A 36 -2.18 8.06 -1.66
N VAL A 37 -3.44 8.51 -1.70
CA VAL A 37 -4.63 7.65 -1.69
C VAL A 37 -5.03 7.36 -3.14
N LEU A 38 -5.11 6.08 -3.50
CA LEU A 38 -5.57 5.64 -4.82
C LEU A 38 -7.02 5.15 -4.76
N HIS A 39 -7.34 4.34 -3.74
CA HIS A 39 -8.67 3.77 -3.57
C HIS A 39 -8.92 3.47 -2.08
N PHE A 40 -10.18 3.57 -1.65
CA PHE A 40 -10.61 3.19 -0.31
C PHE A 40 -12.06 2.70 -0.35
N THR A 41 -12.38 1.77 0.55
CA THR A 41 -13.76 1.30 0.78
C THR A 41 -14.22 1.65 2.19
N LYS A 42 -13.59 1.09 3.24
CA LYS A 42 -13.98 1.37 4.64
C LYS A 42 -13.36 2.65 5.21
N ASP A 43 -12.13 2.98 4.82
CA ASP A 43 -11.42 4.16 5.36
C ASP A 43 -11.81 5.46 4.65
N VAL A 44 -13.07 5.87 4.81
CA VAL A 44 -13.64 7.07 4.14
C VAL A 44 -12.92 8.37 4.52
N LYS A 45 -12.17 8.38 5.62
CA LYS A 45 -11.42 9.54 6.10
C LYS A 45 -9.93 9.47 5.74
N ALA A 46 -9.50 8.49 4.94
CA ALA A 46 -8.12 8.36 4.48
C ALA A 46 -7.69 9.59 3.70
N THR A 47 -6.63 10.26 4.17
CA THR A 47 -6.00 11.38 3.45
C THR A 47 -4.48 11.27 3.51
N ALA A 48 -3.81 11.95 2.59
CA ALA A 48 -2.36 12.06 2.62
C ALA A 48 -1.87 12.61 3.97
N ASN A 49 -0.67 12.18 4.38
CA ASN A 49 -0.01 12.46 5.65
C ASN A 49 -0.64 11.82 6.90
N GLN A 50 -1.75 11.09 6.78
CA GLN A 50 -2.26 10.30 7.90
C GLN A 50 -1.40 9.06 8.16
N MET A 51 -1.38 8.63 9.42
CA MET A 51 -0.68 7.42 9.84
C MET A 51 -1.60 6.21 9.75
N ARG A 52 -1.07 5.09 9.25
CA ARG A 52 -1.76 3.79 9.24
C ARG A 52 -0.82 2.68 9.65
N ASN A 53 -1.40 1.70 10.32
CA ASN A 53 -0.70 0.52 10.80
C ASN A 53 -0.97 -0.65 9.86
N PHE A 54 0.10 -1.21 9.30
CA PHE A 54 0.07 -2.44 8.52
C PHE A 54 0.68 -3.57 9.35
N LEU A 55 0.00 -4.71 9.42
CA LEU A 55 0.45 -5.85 10.21
C LEU A 55 0.77 -7.02 9.30
N VAL A 56 1.84 -7.74 9.60
CA VAL A 56 2.15 -9.02 8.98
C VAL A 56 2.44 -10.05 10.07
N ARG A 57 2.12 -11.32 9.83
CA ARG A 57 2.55 -12.39 10.75
C ARG A 57 4.08 -12.42 10.85
N ALA A 58 4.59 -12.51 12.08
CA ALA A 58 6.03 -12.52 12.34
C ALA A 58 6.74 -13.71 11.68
N SER A 59 6.03 -14.82 11.45
CA SER A 59 6.54 -16.00 10.74
C SER A 59 6.77 -15.77 9.23
N CYS A 60 6.19 -14.73 8.63
CA CYS A 60 6.36 -14.42 7.22
C CYS A 60 7.72 -13.74 6.95
N ARG A 61 8.35 -14.08 5.82
CA ARG A 61 9.65 -13.54 5.39
C ARG A 61 9.60 -12.12 4.81
N LEU A 62 8.41 -11.52 4.70
CA LEU A 62 8.20 -10.18 4.14
C LEU A 62 9.04 -9.13 4.88
N ARG A 63 9.73 -8.26 4.15
CA ARG A 63 10.49 -7.14 4.73
C ARG A 63 10.05 -5.83 4.08
N LEU A 64 9.78 -4.84 4.92
CA LEU A 64 9.45 -3.47 4.53
C LEU A 64 10.49 -2.58 5.18
N GLU A 65 11.27 -1.85 4.38
CA GLU A 65 12.39 -1.07 4.87
C GLU A 65 11.91 0.30 5.39
N PRO A 66 12.22 0.67 6.66
CA PRO A 66 11.96 2.02 7.15
C PRO A 66 12.61 3.08 6.27
N GLY A 67 11.87 4.15 5.99
CA GLY A 67 12.30 5.26 5.15
C GLY A 67 12.01 5.08 3.65
N LYS A 68 11.70 3.87 3.19
CA LYS A 68 11.29 3.60 1.81
C LYS A 68 9.79 3.79 1.60
N GLU A 69 9.40 3.96 0.35
CA GLU A 69 8.03 4.12 -0.09
C GLU A 69 7.56 2.88 -0.85
N TYR A 70 6.32 2.46 -0.61
CA TYR A 70 5.73 1.26 -1.15
C TYR A 70 4.33 1.55 -1.68
N LEU A 71 3.97 0.87 -2.77
CA LEU A 71 2.59 0.69 -3.18
C LEU A 71 2.04 -0.54 -2.44
N ILE A 72 1.03 -0.31 -1.59
CA ILE A 72 0.35 -1.37 -0.85
C ILE A 72 -1.14 -1.35 -1.22
N MET A 73 -1.63 -2.49 -1.68
CA MET A 73 -3.03 -2.70 -2.01
C MET A 73 -3.53 -4.01 -1.43
N GLY A 74 -4.79 -4.08 -1.03
CA GLY A 74 -5.36 -5.32 -0.49
C GLY A 74 -6.83 -5.20 -0.10
N LEU A 75 -7.23 -6.04 0.86
CA LEU A 75 -8.59 -6.10 1.39
C LEU A 75 -8.66 -5.45 2.77
N ASP A 76 -9.74 -4.72 3.06
CA ASP A 76 -9.92 -4.05 4.34
C ASP A 76 -10.11 -5.06 5.48
N GLY A 77 -9.38 -4.83 6.57
CA GLY A 77 -9.55 -5.60 7.80
C GLY A 77 -10.86 -5.28 8.54
N ALA A 78 -11.07 -6.00 9.65
CA ALA A 78 -12.14 -5.71 10.62
C ALA A 78 -11.64 -5.01 11.89
N THR A 79 -10.32 -4.77 11.99
CA THR A 79 -9.65 -4.26 13.18
C THR A 79 -9.35 -2.77 13.07
N TYR A 80 -9.32 -2.09 14.21
CA TYR A 80 -9.01 -0.68 14.34
C TYR A 80 -7.88 -0.49 15.35
N ASP A 81 -7.07 0.55 15.18
CA ASP A 81 -6.04 0.92 16.13
C ASP A 81 -6.64 1.66 17.35
N LEU A 82 -5.78 2.00 18.31
CA LEU A 82 -6.20 2.72 19.53
C LEU A 82 -6.78 4.11 19.24
N GLY A 83 -6.45 4.70 18.08
CA GLY A 83 -6.99 5.98 17.60
C GLY A 83 -8.30 5.83 16.83
N GLY A 84 -8.80 4.59 16.65
CA GLY A 84 -9.99 4.29 15.86
C GLY A 84 -9.77 4.30 14.35
N HIS A 85 -8.52 4.33 13.88
CA HIS A 85 -8.22 4.21 12.46
C HIS A 85 -8.22 2.74 12.03
N PRO A 86 -8.69 2.41 10.81
CA PRO A 86 -8.60 1.04 10.30
C PRO A 86 -7.16 0.51 10.30
N GLN A 87 -7.00 -0.76 10.69
CA GLN A 87 -5.74 -1.49 10.59
C GLN A 87 -5.79 -2.47 9.42
N TYR A 88 -4.68 -2.56 8.71
CA TYR A 88 -4.56 -3.36 7.50
C TYR A 88 -3.69 -4.59 7.75
N LEU A 89 -4.16 -5.75 7.29
CA LEU A 89 -3.41 -7.00 7.35
C LEU A 89 -2.74 -7.25 6.01
N LEU A 90 -1.44 -7.56 6.04
CA LEU A 90 -0.64 -7.98 4.89
C LEU A 90 -0.63 -9.51 4.84
N ASP A 91 -1.33 -10.06 3.84
CA ASP A 91 -1.52 -11.49 3.63
C ASP A 91 -1.41 -11.89 2.14
N SER A 92 -1.91 -13.07 1.77
CA SER A 92 -1.83 -13.60 0.41
C SER A 92 -2.60 -12.79 -0.63
N ASN A 93 -3.58 -11.98 -0.22
CA ASN A 93 -4.37 -11.13 -1.11
C ASN A 93 -3.86 -9.68 -1.13
N SER A 94 -2.65 -9.45 -0.61
CA SER A 94 -2.01 -8.15 -0.58
C SER A 94 -0.99 -8.01 -1.72
N TRP A 95 -1.02 -6.87 -2.40
CA TRP A 95 0.02 -6.44 -3.34
C TRP A 95 0.96 -5.48 -2.64
N ILE A 96 2.25 -5.79 -2.64
CA ILE A 96 3.27 -5.01 -1.93
C ILE A 96 4.48 -4.87 -2.85
N GLU A 97 4.72 -3.67 -3.34
CA GLU A 97 5.86 -3.36 -4.20
C GLU A 97 6.56 -2.08 -3.72
N GLU A 98 7.90 -2.09 -3.69
CA GLU A 98 8.68 -0.90 -3.40
C GLU A 98 8.60 0.07 -4.58
N MET A 99 8.35 1.35 -4.30
CA MET A 99 8.33 2.38 -5.33
C MET A 99 9.74 2.62 -5.86
N PRO A 100 9.93 2.66 -7.19
CA PRO A 100 11.25 2.88 -7.77
C PRO A 100 11.76 4.27 -7.43
N SER A 101 13.04 4.36 -7.03
CA SER A 101 13.69 5.67 -6.85
C SER A 101 13.69 6.47 -8.16
N GLU A 102 13.65 7.80 -8.08
CA GLU A 102 13.72 8.68 -9.25
C GLU A 102 14.91 8.38 -10.17
N ARG A 103 16.09 8.12 -9.57
CA ARG A 103 17.30 7.74 -10.30
C ARG A 103 17.09 6.50 -11.18
N LEU A 104 16.31 5.53 -10.72
CA LEU A 104 16.00 4.32 -11.48
C LEU A 104 15.06 4.63 -12.64
N CYS A 105 14.05 5.47 -12.43
CA CYS A 105 13.11 5.88 -13.49
C CYS A 105 13.71 6.85 -14.52
N GLN A 106 14.76 7.59 -14.18
CA GLN A 106 15.52 8.41 -15.13
C GLN A 106 16.37 7.56 -16.11
N SER A 107 16.61 6.29 -15.81
CA SER A 107 17.32 5.38 -16.72
C SER A 107 16.49 5.06 -17.97
N THR A 108 17.13 5.12 -19.14
CA THR A 108 16.52 4.74 -20.42
C THR A 108 15.94 3.32 -20.41
N ARG A 109 16.59 2.38 -19.71
CA ARG A 109 16.17 0.97 -19.62
C ARG A 109 14.83 0.81 -18.90
N GLN A 110 14.57 1.62 -17.88
CA GLN A 110 13.38 1.47 -17.02
C GLN A 110 12.25 2.45 -17.36
N ARG A 111 12.47 3.35 -18.33
CA ARG A 111 11.51 4.38 -18.70
C ARG A 111 10.10 3.83 -18.96
N ALA A 112 9.98 2.80 -19.81
CA ALA A 112 8.69 2.22 -20.14
C ALA A 112 7.99 1.57 -18.94
N ALA A 113 8.74 0.90 -18.05
CA ALA A 113 8.18 0.29 -16.84
C ALA A 113 7.69 1.34 -15.84
N CYS A 114 8.46 2.41 -15.63
CA CYS A 114 8.02 3.51 -14.78
C CYS A 114 6.82 4.28 -15.37
N THR A 115 6.75 4.44 -16.70
CA THR A 115 5.56 5.00 -17.35
C THR A 115 4.32 4.14 -17.08
N GLN A 116 4.41 2.81 -17.25
CA GLN A 116 3.28 1.90 -16.96
C GLN A 116 2.82 1.98 -15.50
N LEU A 117 3.76 2.10 -14.55
CA LEU A 117 3.43 2.28 -13.13
C LEU A 117 2.70 3.61 -12.92
N ASN A 118 3.23 4.71 -13.44
CA ASN A 118 2.64 6.04 -13.27
C ASN A 118 1.24 6.13 -13.92
N ASP A 119 1.08 5.55 -15.11
CA ASP A 119 -0.21 5.48 -15.80
C ASP A 119 -1.22 4.70 -14.95
N PHE A 120 -0.81 3.57 -14.36
CA PHE A 120 -1.66 2.81 -13.44
C PHE A 120 -2.07 3.63 -12.21
N LEU A 121 -1.13 4.33 -11.57
CA LEU A 121 -1.40 5.16 -10.40
C LEU A 121 -2.38 6.30 -10.72
N GLN A 122 -2.22 6.94 -11.89
CA GLN A 122 -3.10 8.00 -12.34
C GLN A 122 -4.51 7.46 -12.67
N GLU A 123 -4.60 6.42 -13.49
CA GLU A 123 -5.88 5.84 -13.91
C GLU A 123 -6.65 5.28 -12.71
N TYR A 124 -6.02 4.44 -11.90
CA TYR A 124 -6.66 3.83 -10.74
C TYR A 124 -7.01 4.87 -9.67
N GLY A 125 -6.14 5.85 -9.43
CA GLY A 125 -6.37 6.88 -8.42
C GLY A 125 -7.45 7.91 -8.78
N THR A 126 -7.75 8.10 -10.07
CA THR A 126 -8.73 9.10 -10.52
C THR A 126 -10.04 8.48 -10.99
N GLN A 127 -9.99 7.35 -11.69
CA GLN A 127 -11.16 6.70 -12.28
C GLN A 127 -11.59 5.45 -11.51
N GLY A 128 -10.72 4.88 -10.68
CA GLY A 128 -11.00 3.64 -9.97
C GLY A 128 -11.11 2.45 -10.93
N CYS A 129 -12.02 1.53 -10.62
CA CYS A 129 -12.33 0.38 -11.47
C CYS A 129 -13.66 0.60 -12.20
N GLN A 130 -13.72 0.23 -13.47
CA GLN A 130 -15.00 0.16 -14.20
C GLN A 130 -15.83 -1.01 -13.65
N VAL A 131 -17.05 -0.72 -13.20
CA VAL A 131 -18.01 -1.68 -12.65
C VAL A 131 -18.84 -2.30 -13.78
#